data_AF-A0A0B7KBL2-F1
#
_entry.id   AF-A0A0B7KBL2-F1
#
_cell.length_a   1.000
_cell.length_b   1.000
_cell.length_c   1.000
_cell.angle_alpha   90.00
_cell.angle_beta   90.00
_cell.angle_gamma   90.00
#
_symmetry.space_group_name_H-M   'P 1'
#
loop_
_entity.id
_entity.type
_entity.pdbx_description
1 polymer ?
#
loop_
_entity_poly.entity_id
_entity_poly.type
_entity_poly.pdbx_seq_one_letter_code
_entity_poly.pdbx_strand_id
1 'polypeptide(L)'
;MDADLHALLPPSLLQQAAESWMAITRTEEVPDFGKAVKKMLFSDDDKVSAIRPKVWPALEYISKLGPDHLPDWFSLLPPVDNPDFPTQALGLTMVLDQAPRNFFQGIDQRWVGGYFDDISLGFARSLQKLTPDLRPTSWNRWKDTASFEYFIFARMSFGTPFVHNEHASEEAMAFTDETRTYIEERFNVRDPIREQPERRWDLLGFPKLISSGGPEGEVDIVKGGFWLLELMDVHKPPLDKFGRYPYRNWYLGRDMMAEEEAWIRDAGFFKPPPEEVCRKIREDIEANIWSPLGSGGNPDV
;
A
#
# COMPACT_ATOMS: atom_id res chain seq x y z
N MET A 1 -7.08 25.70 5.02
CA MET A 1 -6.51 24.35 5.16
C MET A 1 -7.16 23.44 4.13
N ASP A 2 -8.46 23.17 4.24
CA ASP A 2 -9.16 22.29 3.26
C ASP A 2 -9.16 22.82 1.82
N ALA A 3 -9.35 24.13 1.63
CA ALA A 3 -9.38 24.74 0.29
C ALA A 3 -8.07 24.56 -0.51
N ASP A 4 -6.92 24.52 0.17
CA ASP A 4 -5.62 24.33 -0.49
C ASP A 4 -5.47 22.86 -0.91
N LEU A 5 -5.86 21.93 -0.04
CA LEU A 5 -5.76 20.50 -0.35
C LEU A 5 -6.72 20.07 -1.46
N HIS A 6 -7.92 20.66 -1.52
CA HIS A 6 -8.84 20.49 -2.64
C HIS A 6 -8.26 20.93 -3.99
N ALA A 7 -7.47 22.02 -4.00
CA ALA A 7 -6.79 22.50 -5.20
C ALA A 7 -5.60 21.60 -5.59
N LEU A 8 -4.91 21.02 -4.60
CA LEU A 8 -3.77 20.12 -4.80
C LEU A 8 -4.19 18.70 -5.19
N LEU A 9 -5.35 18.23 -4.73
CA LEU A 9 -5.91 16.91 -5.01
C LEU A 9 -7.32 17.03 -5.62
N PRO A 10 -7.46 17.62 -6.83
CA PRO A 10 -8.75 17.70 -7.47
C PRO A 10 -9.27 16.29 -7.87
N PRO A 11 -10.59 16.12 -8.04
CA PRO A 11 -11.20 14.85 -8.44
C PRO A 11 -10.52 14.15 -9.62
N SER A 12 -10.13 14.92 -10.65
CA SER A 12 -9.44 14.41 -11.84
C SER A 12 -8.06 13.84 -11.54
N LEU A 13 -7.33 14.42 -10.57
CA LEU A 13 -6.03 13.90 -10.16
C LEU A 13 -6.18 12.63 -9.34
N LEU A 14 -7.22 12.53 -8.48
CA LEU A 14 -7.51 11.30 -7.75
C LEU A 14 -7.87 10.16 -8.72
N GLN A 15 -8.69 10.43 -9.74
CA GLN A 15 -8.97 9.43 -10.79
C GLN A 15 -7.69 9.01 -11.52
N GLN A 16 -6.85 9.99 -11.91
CA GLN A 16 -5.57 9.70 -12.54
C GLN A 16 -4.66 8.86 -11.63
N ALA A 17 -4.60 9.15 -10.34
CA ALA A 17 -3.81 8.39 -9.36
C ALA A 17 -4.29 6.94 -9.24
N ALA A 18 -5.60 6.70 -9.20
CA ALA A 18 -6.13 5.35 -9.23
C ALA A 18 -5.67 4.59 -10.49
N GLU A 19 -5.75 5.23 -11.66
CA GLU A 19 -5.41 4.61 -12.94
C GLU A 19 -3.89 4.41 -13.16
N SER A 20 -3.05 5.27 -12.59
CA SER A 20 -1.60 5.19 -12.72
C SER A 20 -1.01 3.95 -12.04
N TRP A 21 -1.58 3.48 -10.93
CA TRP A 21 -1.10 2.29 -10.19
C TRP A 21 -1.79 0.99 -10.60
N MET A 22 -2.83 1.05 -11.43
CA MET A 22 -3.52 -0.15 -11.91
C MET A 22 -2.81 -0.72 -13.13
N ALA A 23 -2.46 -2.01 -13.07
CA ALA A 23 -1.80 -2.71 -14.17
C ALA A 23 -2.72 -2.90 -15.40
N ILE A 24 -4.03 -2.91 -15.18
CA ILE A 24 -5.05 -3.16 -16.21
C ILE A 24 -6.09 -2.06 -16.20
N THR A 25 -6.74 -1.83 -17.34
CA THR A 25 -7.90 -0.94 -17.41
C THR A 25 -9.14 -1.61 -16.81
N ARG A 26 -10.16 -0.82 -16.47
CA ARG A 26 -11.36 -1.33 -15.79
C ARG A 26 -12.04 -2.46 -16.53
N THR A 27 -12.06 -2.44 -17.85
CA THR A 27 -12.79 -3.42 -18.67
C THR A 27 -11.84 -4.26 -19.53
N GLU A 28 -10.55 -4.27 -19.20
CA GLU A 28 -9.57 -5.07 -19.94
C GLU A 28 -9.87 -6.56 -19.78
N GLU A 29 -9.81 -7.30 -20.88
CA GLU A 29 -9.76 -8.76 -20.83
C GLU A 29 -8.34 -9.18 -20.43
N VAL A 30 -8.23 -9.96 -19.36
CA VAL A 30 -6.95 -10.38 -18.79
C VAL A 30 -6.79 -11.90 -18.93
N PRO A 31 -6.39 -12.39 -20.12
CA PRO A 31 -6.23 -13.83 -20.34
C PRO A 31 -5.09 -14.44 -19.51
N ASP A 32 -4.13 -13.62 -19.10
CA ASP A 32 -2.99 -14.00 -18.26
C ASP A 32 -2.88 -12.99 -17.10
N PHE A 33 -3.54 -13.31 -15.99
CA PHE A 33 -3.55 -12.50 -14.79
C PHE A 33 -2.18 -12.46 -14.10
N GLY A 34 -1.34 -13.49 -14.29
CA GLY A 34 0.04 -13.50 -13.79
C GLY A 34 0.87 -12.36 -14.38
N LYS A 35 0.74 -12.09 -15.69
CA LYS A 35 1.37 -10.92 -16.31
C LYS A 35 0.86 -9.60 -15.73
N ALA A 36 -0.43 -9.49 -15.45
CA ALA A 36 -1.00 -8.29 -14.83
C ALA A 36 -0.44 -8.08 -13.40
N VAL A 37 -0.31 -9.14 -12.60
CA VAL A 37 0.34 -9.09 -11.28
C VAL A 37 1.78 -8.60 -11.41
N LYS A 38 2.55 -9.16 -12.35
CA LYS A 38 3.95 -8.75 -12.56
C LYS A 38 4.06 -7.30 -13.00
N LYS A 39 3.14 -6.85 -13.85
CA LYS A 39 3.06 -5.46 -14.27
C LYS A 39 2.77 -4.52 -13.10
N MET A 40 1.85 -4.90 -12.20
CA MET A 40 1.51 -4.09 -11.05
C MET A 40 2.66 -3.97 -10.03
N LEU A 41 3.37 -5.07 -9.76
CA LEU A 41 4.31 -5.16 -8.64
C LEU A 41 5.78 -4.95 -9.02
N PHE A 42 6.17 -5.24 -10.27
CA PHE A 42 7.58 -5.34 -10.65
C PHE A 42 7.96 -4.54 -11.90
N SER A 43 7.01 -3.87 -12.56
CA SER A 43 7.34 -3.03 -13.73
C SER A 43 7.54 -1.58 -13.31
N ASP A 44 8.60 -0.97 -13.83
CA ASP A 44 8.76 0.48 -13.81
C ASP A 44 7.70 1.07 -14.76
N ASP A 45 6.54 1.44 -14.20
CA ASP A 45 5.45 2.05 -14.98
C ASP A 45 5.66 3.57 -15.07
N ASP A 46 5.92 4.04 -16.28
CA ASP A 46 6.04 5.46 -16.60
C ASP A 46 4.85 6.30 -16.08
N LYS A 47 3.66 5.71 -15.91
CA LYS A 47 2.48 6.39 -15.37
C LYS A 47 2.64 6.81 -13.91
N VAL A 48 3.31 5.99 -13.09
CA VAL A 48 3.57 6.30 -11.68
C VAL A 48 4.61 7.42 -11.58
N SER A 49 5.67 7.34 -12.38
CA SER A 49 6.66 8.41 -12.48
C SER A 49 6.06 9.72 -13.00
N ALA A 50 5.16 9.65 -14.00
CA ALA A 50 4.54 10.82 -14.62
C ALA A 50 3.56 11.58 -13.69
N ILE A 51 2.99 10.92 -12.68
CA ILE A 51 2.07 11.58 -11.73
C ILE A 51 2.80 12.18 -10.52
N ARG A 52 4.06 11.78 -10.25
CA ARG A 52 4.89 12.33 -9.16
C ARG A 52 4.86 13.86 -9.07
N PRO A 53 5.16 14.65 -10.11
CA PRO A 53 5.19 16.12 -10.01
C PRO A 53 3.81 16.74 -9.70
N LYS A 54 2.71 16.02 -9.98
CA LYS A 54 1.35 16.50 -9.69
C LYS A 54 0.93 16.22 -8.24
N VAL A 55 1.36 15.07 -7.70
CA VAL A 55 0.99 14.62 -6.35
C VAL A 55 1.97 15.14 -5.29
N TRP A 56 3.24 15.37 -5.64
CA TRP A 56 4.27 15.83 -4.71
C TRP A 56 3.88 17.08 -3.90
N PRO A 57 3.31 18.15 -4.50
CA PRO A 57 2.89 19.32 -3.74
C PRO A 57 1.84 19.01 -2.65
N ALA A 58 0.96 18.03 -2.89
CA ALA A 58 0.00 17.58 -1.88
C ALA A 58 0.69 16.83 -0.74
N LEU A 59 1.67 15.95 -1.04
CA LEU A 59 2.44 15.24 -0.02
C LEU A 59 3.25 16.21 0.86
N GLU A 60 3.86 17.24 0.26
CA GLU A 60 4.55 18.31 0.99
C GLU A 60 3.63 19.18 1.83
N TYR A 61 2.39 19.37 1.38
CA TYR A 61 1.38 20.07 2.17
C TYR A 61 0.96 19.23 3.38
N ILE A 62 0.62 17.95 3.14
CA ILE A 62 0.17 17.01 4.17
C ILE A 62 1.25 16.76 5.22
N SER A 63 2.53 16.71 4.83
CA SER A 63 3.66 16.49 5.76
C SER A 63 3.88 17.65 6.75
N LYS A 64 3.31 18.83 6.47
CA LYS A 64 3.36 19.99 7.37
C LYS A 64 2.19 20.03 8.36
N LEU A 65 1.19 19.17 8.16
CA LEU A 65 0.08 19.04 9.10
C LEU A 65 0.58 18.24 10.31
N GLY A 66 0.16 18.63 11.51
CA GLY A 66 0.35 17.77 12.68
C GLY A 66 -0.67 16.61 12.65
N PRO A 67 -0.39 15.48 13.30
CA PRO A 67 -1.32 14.35 13.37
C PRO A 67 -2.70 14.73 13.95
N ASP A 68 -2.77 15.74 14.82
CA ASP A 68 -4.01 16.27 15.39
C ASP A 68 -4.77 17.25 14.48
N HIS A 69 -4.20 17.60 13.32
CA HIS A 69 -4.72 18.61 12.40
C HIS A 69 -4.96 18.05 10.99
N LEU A 70 -5.13 16.73 10.89
CA LEU A 70 -5.45 16.09 9.62
C LEU A 70 -6.85 16.50 9.14
N PRO A 71 -7.03 16.69 7.83
CA PRO A 71 -8.32 17.08 7.27
C PRO A 71 -9.31 15.90 7.35
N ASP A 72 -10.60 16.21 7.19
CA ASP A 72 -11.57 15.17 6.84
C ASP A 72 -11.32 14.70 5.40
N TRP A 73 -10.74 13.51 5.24
CA TRP A 73 -10.45 12.93 3.93
C TRP A 73 -11.69 12.77 3.05
N PHE A 74 -12.89 12.62 3.63
CA PHE A 74 -14.14 12.56 2.86
C PHE A 74 -14.49 13.89 2.22
N SER A 75 -14.01 15.01 2.76
CA SER A 75 -14.23 16.32 2.14
C SER A 75 -13.65 16.39 0.73
N LEU A 76 -12.54 15.69 0.45
CA LEU A 76 -11.90 15.63 -0.86
C LEU A 76 -12.63 14.74 -1.88
N LEU A 77 -13.63 13.99 -1.45
CA LEU A 77 -14.33 12.98 -2.24
C LEU A 77 -15.75 13.47 -2.59
N PRO A 78 -16.37 12.93 -3.66
CA PRO A 78 -17.79 13.15 -3.90
C PRO A 78 -18.63 12.48 -2.81
N PRO A 79 -19.95 12.74 -2.75
CA PRO A 79 -20.86 12.00 -1.88
C PRO A 79 -20.68 10.48 -1.98
N VAL A 80 -20.83 9.76 -0.87
CA VAL A 80 -20.52 8.32 -0.78
C VAL A 80 -21.36 7.43 -1.70
N ASP A 81 -22.53 7.90 -2.11
CA ASP A 81 -23.44 7.25 -3.06
C ASP A 81 -23.13 7.58 -4.53
N ASN A 82 -22.22 8.52 -4.78
CA ASN A 82 -21.80 8.89 -6.13
C ASN A 82 -21.06 7.71 -6.82
N PRO A 83 -21.33 7.42 -8.11
CA PRO A 83 -20.62 6.38 -8.86
C PRO A 83 -19.10 6.56 -8.96
N ASP A 84 -18.59 7.79 -8.89
CA ASP A 84 -17.15 8.07 -8.96
C ASP A 84 -16.44 7.92 -7.61
N PHE A 85 -17.19 7.84 -6.50
CA PHE A 85 -16.63 7.72 -5.16
C PHE A 85 -15.63 6.57 -5.02
N PRO A 86 -15.90 5.33 -5.50
CA PRO A 86 -14.96 4.23 -5.35
C PRO A 86 -13.62 4.47 -6.03
N THR A 87 -13.64 5.06 -7.23
CA THR A 87 -12.40 5.38 -7.96
C THR A 87 -11.62 6.50 -7.27
N GLN A 88 -12.29 7.57 -6.84
CA GLN A 88 -11.60 8.68 -6.20
C GLN A 88 -11.07 8.29 -4.81
N ALA A 89 -11.80 7.44 -4.07
CA ALA A 89 -11.32 6.87 -2.82
C ALA A 89 -10.09 5.94 -3.04
N LEU A 90 -10.08 5.15 -4.12
CA LEU A 90 -8.92 4.36 -4.50
C LEU A 90 -7.73 5.28 -4.82
N GLY A 91 -7.96 6.34 -5.59
CA GLY A 91 -6.96 7.35 -5.92
C GLY A 91 -6.34 8.01 -4.70
N LEU A 92 -7.17 8.41 -3.73
CA LEU A 92 -6.69 8.97 -2.47
C LEU A 92 -5.91 7.94 -1.66
N THR A 93 -6.33 6.67 -1.66
CA THR A 93 -5.54 5.58 -1.05
C THR A 93 -4.16 5.46 -1.71
N MET A 94 -4.06 5.54 -3.04
CA MET A 94 -2.77 5.50 -3.75
C MET A 94 -1.89 6.71 -3.44
N VAL A 95 -2.47 7.91 -3.32
CA VAL A 95 -1.74 9.10 -2.91
C VAL A 95 -1.21 8.98 -1.47
N LEU A 96 -2.00 8.45 -0.54
CA LEU A 96 -1.60 8.37 0.87
C LEU A 96 -0.68 7.20 1.19
N ASP A 97 -0.83 6.06 0.50
CA ASP A 97 -0.09 4.82 0.80
C ASP A 97 1.06 4.55 -0.17
N GLN A 98 0.78 4.57 -1.47
CA GLN A 98 1.70 4.08 -2.51
C GLN A 98 2.65 5.18 -3.00
N ALA A 99 2.17 6.42 -3.12
CA ALA A 99 3.00 7.53 -3.56
C ALA A 99 4.20 7.78 -2.62
N PRO A 100 4.07 7.80 -1.28
CA PRO A 100 5.22 7.87 -0.37
C PRO A 100 6.27 6.78 -0.63
N ARG A 101 5.84 5.53 -0.82
CA ARG A 101 6.72 4.37 -1.04
C ARG A 101 7.50 4.47 -2.35
N ASN A 102 6.88 5.02 -3.39
CA ASN A 102 7.46 5.14 -4.72
C ASN A 102 8.29 6.42 -4.89
N PHE A 103 7.91 7.51 -4.22
CA PHE A 103 8.48 8.84 -4.47
C PHE A 103 9.50 9.28 -3.44
N PHE A 104 9.43 8.77 -2.21
CA PHE A 104 10.36 9.18 -1.16
C PHE A 104 11.66 8.40 -1.26
N GLN A 105 12.77 9.10 -1.14
CA GLN A 105 14.11 8.53 -1.25
C GLN A 105 15.01 9.11 -0.16
N GLY A 106 16.14 8.45 0.09
CA GLY A 106 17.10 8.90 1.09
C GLY A 106 16.43 9.07 2.46
N ILE A 107 16.58 10.25 3.07
CA ILE A 107 15.97 10.55 4.36
C ILE A 107 14.45 10.61 4.32
N ASP A 108 13.85 10.94 3.17
CA ASP A 108 12.40 11.13 3.07
C ASP A 108 11.64 9.82 3.30
N GLN A 109 12.28 8.66 3.11
CA GLN A 109 11.69 7.34 3.39
C GLN A 109 11.22 7.20 4.84
N ARG A 110 11.75 7.98 5.80
CA ARG A 110 11.23 8.01 7.18
C ARG A 110 9.77 8.46 7.28
N TRP A 111 9.30 9.27 6.33
CA TRP A 111 7.91 9.75 6.30
C TRP A 111 6.91 8.64 5.99
N VAL A 112 7.32 7.57 5.31
CA VAL A 112 6.43 6.45 4.95
C VAL A 112 5.88 5.80 6.23
N GLY A 113 6.76 5.15 7.00
CA GLY A 113 6.37 4.45 8.22
C GLY A 113 6.17 5.34 9.44
N GLY A 114 6.71 6.57 9.43
CA GLY A 114 6.64 7.49 10.57
C GLY A 114 5.46 8.46 10.55
N TYR A 115 4.71 8.53 9.45
CA TYR A 115 3.62 9.49 9.30
C TYR A 115 2.52 9.04 8.33
N PHE A 116 2.87 8.73 7.07
CA PHE A 116 1.87 8.45 6.04
C PHE A 116 1.14 7.11 6.25
N ASP A 117 1.80 6.10 6.82
CA ASP A 117 1.16 4.82 7.12
C ASP A 117 0.00 4.95 8.12
N ASP A 118 0.11 5.83 9.12
CA ASP A 118 -0.98 6.07 10.10
C ASP A 118 -2.14 6.85 9.48
N ILE A 119 -1.83 7.84 8.63
CA ILE A 119 -2.83 8.62 7.90
C ILE A 119 -3.62 7.71 6.96
N SER A 120 -2.90 6.91 6.18
CA SER A 120 -3.48 5.99 5.21
C SER A 120 -4.36 4.95 5.90
N LEU A 121 -3.90 4.37 7.02
CA LEU A 121 -4.70 3.45 7.83
C LEU A 121 -5.96 4.14 8.39
N GLY A 122 -5.84 5.37 8.89
CA GLY A 122 -6.98 6.15 9.38
C GLY A 122 -8.05 6.36 8.31
N PHE A 123 -7.64 6.66 7.09
CA PHE A 123 -8.54 6.77 5.94
C PHE A 123 -9.17 5.41 5.58
N ALA A 124 -8.37 4.34 5.46
CA ALA A 124 -8.86 3.00 5.15
C ALA A 124 -9.89 2.50 6.18
N ARG A 125 -9.65 2.71 7.48
CA ARG A 125 -10.61 2.43 8.56
C ARG A 125 -11.89 3.24 8.42
N SER A 126 -11.80 4.50 7.99
CA SER A 126 -12.97 5.35 7.79
C SER A 126 -13.84 4.86 6.62
N LEU A 127 -13.23 4.35 5.55
CA LEU A 127 -13.96 3.67 4.46
C LEU A 127 -14.67 2.40 4.96
N GLN A 128 -14.05 1.61 5.86
CA GLN A 128 -14.67 0.40 6.41
C GLN A 128 -15.84 0.68 7.36
N LYS A 129 -15.94 1.90 7.91
CA LYS A 129 -17.10 2.32 8.74
C LYS A 129 -18.35 2.61 7.92
N LEU A 130 -18.24 2.76 6.61
CA LEU A 130 -19.40 2.91 5.73
C LEU A 130 -20.28 1.65 5.79
N THR A 131 -21.57 1.83 5.52
CA THR A 131 -22.48 0.69 5.34
C THR A 131 -21.94 -0.23 4.23
N PRO A 132 -22.07 -1.56 4.35
CA PRO A 132 -21.41 -2.50 3.43
C PRO A 132 -21.65 -2.19 1.94
N ASP A 133 -22.86 -1.78 1.56
CA ASP A 133 -23.19 -1.43 0.16
C ASP A 133 -22.59 -0.09 -0.30
N LEU A 134 -22.24 0.81 0.62
CA LEU A 134 -21.59 2.09 0.31
C LEU A 134 -20.07 2.02 0.40
N ARG A 135 -19.48 0.92 0.88
CA ARG A 135 -18.03 0.76 0.91
C ARG A 135 -17.48 0.75 -0.52
N PRO A 136 -16.40 1.50 -0.80
CA PRO A 136 -15.76 1.48 -2.12
C PRO A 136 -15.08 0.13 -2.39
N THR A 137 -14.97 -0.75 -1.39
CA THR A 137 -14.40 -2.09 -1.53
C THR A 137 -15.45 -3.16 -1.87
N SER A 138 -16.76 -2.82 -1.88
CA SER A 138 -17.82 -3.76 -2.21
C SER A 138 -17.90 -4.01 -3.73
N TRP A 139 -18.00 -5.28 -4.14
CA TRP A 139 -18.16 -5.65 -5.56
C TRP A 139 -19.38 -5.00 -6.22
N ASN A 140 -20.46 -4.76 -5.45
CA ASN A 140 -21.66 -4.08 -5.94
C ASN A 140 -21.38 -2.67 -6.49
N ARG A 141 -20.30 -2.01 -6.03
CA ARG A 141 -19.90 -0.68 -6.49
C ARG A 141 -19.09 -0.70 -7.78
N TRP A 142 -18.63 -1.87 -8.23
CA TRP A 142 -17.74 -2.03 -9.38
C TRP A 142 -18.33 -2.87 -10.51
N LYS A 143 -19.23 -3.82 -10.21
CA LYS A 143 -19.68 -4.87 -11.14
C LYS A 143 -20.22 -4.40 -12.50
N ASP A 144 -20.74 -3.18 -12.57
CA ASP A 144 -21.30 -2.61 -13.79
C ASP A 144 -20.28 -1.76 -14.59
N THR A 145 -19.11 -1.48 -14.02
CA THR A 145 -18.10 -0.55 -14.58
C THR A 145 -16.67 -1.11 -14.62
N ALA A 146 -16.42 -2.28 -14.03
CA ALA A 146 -15.12 -2.92 -14.00
C ALA A 146 -15.24 -4.44 -14.07
N SER A 147 -14.20 -5.08 -14.60
CA SER A 147 -13.96 -6.52 -14.56
C SER A 147 -13.69 -6.97 -13.13
N PHE A 148 -13.85 -8.27 -12.89
CA PHE A 148 -13.58 -8.84 -11.58
C PHE A 148 -12.07 -8.78 -11.25
N GLU A 149 -11.22 -8.96 -12.26
CA GLU A 149 -9.77 -8.85 -12.20
C GLU A 149 -9.33 -7.46 -11.74
N TYR A 150 -9.92 -6.40 -12.31
CA TYR A 150 -9.64 -5.02 -11.89
C TYR A 150 -10.09 -4.81 -10.44
N PHE A 151 -11.26 -5.32 -10.08
CA PHE A 151 -11.76 -5.23 -8.72
C PHE A 151 -10.86 -5.93 -7.69
N ILE A 152 -10.27 -7.09 -8.03
CA ILE A 152 -9.32 -7.77 -7.13
C ILE A 152 -8.06 -6.93 -6.92
N PHE A 153 -7.52 -6.28 -7.97
CA PHE A 153 -6.43 -5.32 -7.80
C PHE A 153 -6.84 -4.11 -6.96
N ALA A 154 -8.01 -3.54 -7.22
CA ALA A 154 -8.53 -2.41 -6.43
C ALA A 154 -8.69 -2.79 -4.95
N ARG A 155 -9.26 -3.97 -4.64
CA ARG A 155 -9.36 -4.45 -3.25
C ARG A 155 -7.99 -4.64 -2.63
N MET A 156 -7.04 -5.24 -3.34
CA MET A 156 -5.67 -5.36 -2.84
C MET A 156 -5.09 -3.99 -2.48
N SER A 157 -5.21 -2.99 -3.35
CA SER A 157 -4.79 -1.61 -3.12
C SER A 157 -5.52 -0.92 -1.95
N PHE A 158 -6.80 -1.20 -1.72
CA PHE A 158 -7.49 -0.75 -0.50
C PHE A 158 -7.03 -1.50 0.76
N GLY A 159 -6.46 -2.69 0.59
CA GLY A 159 -5.91 -3.52 1.65
C GLY A 159 -4.49 -3.13 2.07
N THR A 160 -3.72 -2.48 1.19
CA THR A 160 -2.30 -2.15 1.46
C THR A 160 -2.09 -1.31 2.72
N PRO A 161 -2.92 -0.31 3.06
CA PRO A 161 -2.74 0.46 4.30
C PRO A 161 -2.77 -0.41 5.57
N PHE A 162 -3.53 -1.51 5.57
CA PHE A 162 -3.61 -2.41 6.73
C PHE A 162 -2.36 -3.27 6.87
N VAL A 163 -1.87 -3.89 5.78
CA VAL A 163 -0.63 -4.71 5.83
C VAL A 163 0.63 -3.87 5.98
N HIS A 164 0.55 -2.58 5.66
CA HIS A 164 1.67 -1.67 5.80
C HIS A 164 1.80 -1.07 7.19
N ASN A 165 0.78 -1.12 8.04
CA ASN A 165 0.85 -0.54 9.36
C ASN A 165 1.18 -1.59 10.43
N GLU A 166 2.13 -1.29 11.31
CA GLU A 166 2.61 -2.21 12.36
C GLU A 166 1.55 -2.54 13.43
N HIS A 167 0.40 -1.83 13.43
CA HIS A 167 -0.67 -1.97 14.42
C HIS A 167 -2.01 -2.43 13.83
N ALA A 168 -2.03 -2.91 12.58
CA ALA A 168 -3.27 -3.28 11.89
C ALA A 168 -3.27 -4.73 11.37
N SER A 169 -2.41 -5.61 11.88
CA SER A 169 -2.25 -6.98 11.37
C SER A 169 -3.56 -7.78 11.37
N GLU A 170 -4.36 -7.72 12.43
CA GLU A 170 -5.64 -8.44 12.52
C GLU A 170 -6.69 -7.87 11.56
N GLU A 171 -6.72 -6.54 11.37
CA GLU A 171 -7.58 -5.89 10.37
C GLU A 171 -7.15 -6.27 8.95
N ALA A 172 -5.84 -6.33 8.71
CA ALA A 172 -5.27 -6.75 7.44
C ALA A 172 -5.65 -8.19 7.09
N MET A 173 -5.60 -9.10 8.06
CA MET A 173 -6.03 -10.49 7.86
C MET A 173 -7.52 -10.57 7.56
N ALA A 174 -8.35 -9.87 8.33
CA ALA A 174 -9.81 -9.85 8.10
C ALA A 174 -10.16 -9.31 6.70
N PHE A 175 -9.54 -8.21 6.28
CA PHE A 175 -9.75 -7.62 4.95
C PHE A 175 -9.26 -8.54 3.82
N THR A 176 -8.10 -9.17 4.00
CA THR A 176 -7.52 -10.11 3.04
C THR A 176 -8.39 -11.37 2.91
N ASP A 177 -8.90 -11.91 4.03
CA ASP A 177 -9.83 -13.03 4.03
C ASP A 177 -11.20 -12.69 3.41
N GLU A 178 -11.73 -11.48 3.61
CA GLU A 178 -12.93 -11.01 2.89
C GLU A 178 -12.68 -10.98 1.37
N THR A 179 -11.52 -10.46 0.96
CA THR A 179 -11.13 -10.41 -0.46
C THR A 179 -10.99 -11.82 -1.05
N ARG A 180 -10.44 -12.76 -0.28
CA ARG A 180 -10.34 -14.18 -0.64
C ARG A 180 -11.70 -14.80 -0.90
N THR A 181 -12.68 -14.52 -0.04
CA THR A 181 -14.05 -15.04 -0.18
C THR A 181 -14.69 -14.62 -1.51
N TYR A 182 -14.43 -13.42 -2.03
CA TYR A 182 -14.95 -13.04 -3.36
C TYR A 182 -14.45 -13.98 -4.48
N ILE A 183 -13.20 -14.39 -4.45
CA ILE A 183 -12.62 -15.31 -5.44
C ILE A 183 -13.20 -16.72 -5.22
N GLU A 184 -13.19 -17.19 -3.98
CA GLU A 184 -13.70 -18.51 -3.60
C GLU A 184 -15.17 -18.70 -4.03
N GLU A 185 -16.04 -17.74 -3.73
CA GLU A 185 -17.47 -17.79 -4.08
C GLU A 185 -17.70 -17.67 -5.58
N ARG A 186 -17.00 -16.75 -6.26
CA ARG A 186 -17.21 -16.52 -7.70
C ARG A 186 -16.83 -17.74 -8.53
N PHE A 187 -15.78 -18.45 -8.15
CA PHE A 187 -15.25 -19.58 -8.91
C PHE A 187 -15.57 -20.95 -8.29
N ASN A 188 -16.27 -20.98 -7.15
CA ASN A 188 -16.58 -22.19 -6.40
C ASN A 188 -15.32 -23.04 -6.11
N VAL A 189 -14.30 -22.38 -5.58
CA VAL A 189 -13.01 -22.94 -5.20
C VAL A 189 -12.66 -22.55 -3.76
N ARG A 190 -11.64 -23.18 -3.18
CA ARG A 190 -11.10 -22.79 -1.87
C ARG A 190 -9.62 -22.50 -2.01
N ASP A 191 -9.15 -21.41 -1.39
CA ASP A 191 -7.73 -21.06 -1.43
C ASP A 191 -6.90 -22.14 -0.70
N PRO A 192 -5.96 -22.81 -1.39
CA PRO A 192 -5.12 -23.83 -0.79
C PRO A 192 -4.28 -23.34 0.39
N ILE A 193 -3.94 -22.03 0.44
CA ILE A 193 -3.10 -21.47 1.51
C ILE A 193 -3.74 -21.61 2.90
N ARG A 194 -5.07 -21.74 2.95
CA ARG A 194 -5.82 -21.93 4.21
C ARG A 194 -5.40 -23.20 4.97
N GLU A 195 -4.95 -24.22 4.24
CA GLU A 195 -4.53 -25.52 4.79
C GLU A 195 -2.99 -25.67 4.81
N GLN A 196 -2.24 -24.57 4.55
CA GLN A 196 -0.78 -24.54 4.48
C GLN A 196 -0.21 -23.48 5.45
N PRO A 197 -0.39 -23.64 6.78
CA PRO A 197 0.05 -22.65 7.77
C PRO A 197 1.56 -22.40 7.75
N GLU A 198 2.36 -23.40 7.39
CA GLU A 198 3.82 -23.29 7.24
C GLU A 198 4.24 -22.34 6.12
N ARG A 199 3.38 -22.15 5.12
CA ARG A 199 3.57 -21.23 4.01
C ARG A 199 2.92 -19.88 4.32
N ARG A 200 1.66 -19.89 4.79
CA ARG A 200 0.89 -18.68 5.10
C ARG A 200 1.57 -17.83 6.17
N TRP A 201 2.15 -18.48 7.17
CA TRP A 201 2.78 -17.83 8.32
C TRP A 201 4.31 -17.96 8.30
N ASP A 202 4.89 -18.13 7.10
CA ASP A 202 6.34 -18.15 6.93
C ASP A 202 6.92 -16.76 7.27
N LEU A 203 7.81 -16.73 8.26
CA LEU A 203 8.52 -15.52 8.67
C LEU A 203 9.41 -14.94 7.55
N LEU A 204 9.80 -15.76 6.57
CA LEU A 204 10.52 -15.36 5.37
C LEU A 204 9.62 -15.34 4.13
N GLY A 205 8.30 -15.44 4.29
CA GLY A 205 7.34 -15.54 3.19
C GLY A 205 7.39 -14.34 2.26
N PHE A 206 7.37 -13.12 2.80
CA PHE A 206 7.44 -11.88 2.00
C PHE A 206 8.69 -11.81 1.10
N PRO A 207 9.93 -11.88 1.64
CA PRO A 207 11.10 -11.79 0.79
C PRO A 207 11.19 -12.94 -0.22
N LYS A 208 10.72 -14.15 0.12
CA LYS A 208 10.66 -15.29 -0.82
C LYS A 208 9.69 -15.03 -1.98
N LEU A 209 8.47 -14.58 -1.71
CA LEU A 209 7.46 -14.34 -2.74
C LEU A 209 7.83 -13.18 -3.66
N ILE A 210 8.35 -12.08 -3.10
CA ILE A 210 8.79 -10.94 -3.90
C ILE A 210 10.01 -11.31 -4.76
N SER A 211 10.97 -12.04 -4.19
CA SER A 211 12.17 -12.47 -4.94
C SER A 211 11.88 -13.50 -6.02
N SER A 212 10.74 -14.19 -5.98
CA SER A 212 10.33 -15.10 -7.07
C SER A 212 9.75 -14.37 -8.29
N GLY A 213 9.51 -13.06 -8.19
CA GLY A 213 9.03 -12.25 -9.32
C GLY A 213 7.58 -12.54 -9.74
N GLY A 214 6.73 -12.99 -8.80
CA GLY A 214 5.32 -13.28 -9.06
C GLY A 214 5.03 -14.69 -9.58
N PRO A 215 3.75 -15.02 -9.85
CA PRO A 215 3.36 -16.34 -10.35
C PRO A 215 3.84 -16.54 -11.81
N GLU A 216 4.31 -17.75 -12.14
CA GLU A 216 4.85 -18.11 -13.47
C GLU A 216 3.85 -18.88 -14.33
N GLY A 217 4.00 -18.78 -15.65
CA GLY A 217 3.15 -19.44 -16.66
C GLY A 217 1.86 -18.67 -16.96
N GLU A 218 0.96 -19.30 -17.73
CA GLU A 218 -0.39 -18.78 -17.95
C GLU A 218 -1.21 -18.96 -16.66
N VAL A 219 -1.47 -17.85 -15.98
CA VAL A 219 -2.07 -17.82 -14.65
C VAL A 219 -3.41 -17.11 -14.74
N ASP A 220 -4.48 -17.79 -14.37
CA ASP A 220 -5.82 -17.20 -14.27
C ASP A 220 -5.98 -16.34 -13.00
N ILE A 221 -7.12 -15.67 -12.91
CA ILE A 221 -7.49 -14.84 -11.74
C ILE A 221 -7.56 -15.63 -10.44
N VAL A 222 -7.90 -16.92 -10.47
CA VAL A 222 -7.98 -17.74 -9.24
C VAL A 222 -6.58 -17.92 -8.66
N LYS A 223 -5.64 -18.43 -9.47
CA LYS A 223 -4.27 -18.68 -9.03
C LYS A 223 -3.53 -17.38 -8.72
N GLY A 224 -3.62 -16.38 -9.59
CA GLY A 224 -2.91 -15.13 -9.39
C GLY A 224 -3.53 -14.27 -8.30
N GLY A 225 -4.86 -14.29 -8.15
CA GLY A 225 -5.55 -13.63 -7.04
C GLY A 225 -5.19 -14.25 -5.69
N PHE A 226 -5.18 -15.57 -5.54
CA PHE A 226 -4.71 -16.21 -4.31
C PHE A 226 -3.23 -15.93 -4.01
N TRP A 227 -2.37 -15.89 -5.03
CA TRP A 227 -0.98 -15.48 -4.84
C TRP A 227 -0.86 -14.05 -4.30
N LEU A 228 -1.66 -13.10 -4.80
CA LEU A 228 -1.69 -11.73 -4.25
C LEU A 228 -2.12 -11.73 -2.78
N LEU A 229 -3.12 -12.52 -2.41
CA LEU A 229 -3.64 -12.56 -1.04
C LEU A 229 -2.67 -13.27 -0.08
N GLU A 230 -1.93 -14.27 -0.57
CA GLU A 230 -0.81 -14.84 0.17
C GLU A 230 0.28 -13.80 0.43
N LEU A 231 0.62 -12.97 -0.58
CA LEU A 231 1.56 -11.87 -0.41
C LEU A 231 1.10 -10.89 0.67
N MET A 232 -0.20 -10.65 0.80
CA MET A 232 -0.76 -9.83 1.89
C MET A 232 -0.64 -10.53 3.25
N ASP A 233 -0.93 -11.83 3.34
CA ASP A 233 -0.84 -12.61 4.58
C ASP A 233 0.57 -12.61 5.20
N VAL A 234 1.62 -12.74 4.36
CA VAL A 234 3.02 -12.85 4.82
C VAL A 234 3.61 -11.55 5.40
N HIS A 235 2.81 -10.48 5.49
CA HIS A 235 3.15 -9.28 6.27
C HIS A 235 2.89 -9.45 7.77
N LYS A 236 2.04 -10.41 8.18
CA LYS A 236 1.70 -10.67 9.60
C LYS A 236 2.86 -11.30 10.39
N PRO A 237 3.57 -12.33 9.90
CA PRO A 237 4.54 -13.06 10.73
C PRO A 237 5.66 -12.20 11.34
N PRO A 238 6.25 -11.22 10.63
CA PRO A 238 7.20 -10.30 11.26
C PRO A 238 6.58 -9.49 12.41
N LEU A 239 5.33 -9.05 12.27
CA LEU A 239 4.62 -8.32 13.34
C LEU A 239 4.31 -9.22 14.53
N ASP A 240 3.90 -10.47 14.31
CA ASP A 240 3.65 -11.41 15.41
C ASP A 240 4.93 -11.74 16.19
N LYS A 241 6.06 -11.82 15.50
CA LYS A 241 7.35 -12.12 16.13
C LYS A 241 7.99 -10.92 16.82
N PHE A 242 8.02 -9.77 16.14
CA PHE A 242 8.81 -8.62 16.56
C PHE A 242 7.97 -7.43 17.05
N GLY A 243 6.66 -7.46 16.84
CA GLY A 243 5.75 -6.34 17.10
C GLY A 243 5.90 -5.16 16.13
N ARG A 244 6.76 -5.30 15.11
CA ARG A 244 7.14 -4.25 14.15
C ARG A 244 7.81 -4.86 12.93
N TYR A 245 8.07 -4.05 11.90
CA TYR A 245 8.87 -4.41 10.74
C TYR A 245 10.34 -4.03 10.97
N PRO A 246 11.25 -5.00 11.18
CA PRO A 246 12.64 -4.68 11.55
C PRO A 246 13.39 -3.82 10.54
N TYR A 247 13.15 -4.01 9.24
CA TYR A 247 13.78 -3.21 8.19
C TYR A 247 13.40 -1.72 8.24
N ARG A 248 12.34 -1.34 8.97
CA ARG A 248 11.98 0.08 9.19
C ARG A 248 12.79 0.73 10.30
N ASN A 249 13.46 -0.06 11.15
CA ASN A 249 14.26 0.46 12.26
C ASN A 249 15.32 1.46 11.76
N TRP A 250 15.89 1.24 10.57
CA TRP A 250 16.85 2.17 9.97
C TRP A 250 16.27 3.55 9.71
N TYR A 251 15.06 3.63 9.14
CA TYR A 251 14.43 4.89 8.78
C TYR A 251 13.73 5.59 9.95
N LEU A 252 13.29 4.81 10.93
CA LEU A 252 12.66 5.30 12.16
C LEU A 252 13.68 5.56 13.28
N GLY A 253 14.97 5.28 13.04
CA GLY A 253 16.05 5.40 14.00
C GLY A 253 15.85 4.57 15.27
N ARG A 254 15.20 3.39 15.14
CA ARG A 254 15.00 2.45 16.24
C ARG A 254 16.23 1.56 16.38
N ASP A 255 16.57 1.17 17.60
CA ASP A 255 17.58 0.15 17.83
C ASP A 255 17.13 -1.21 17.29
N MET A 256 18.07 -1.92 16.66
CA MET A 256 17.88 -3.26 16.14
C MET A 256 18.28 -4.30 17.20
N MET A 257 17.40 -5.27 17.46
CA MET A 257 17.68 -6.40 18.33
C MET A 257 18.50 -7.47 17.60
N ALA A 258 19.27 -8.28 18.32
CA ALA A 258 20.09 -9.34 17.71
C ALA A 258 19.27 -10.35 16.88
N GLU A 259 18.06 -10.68 17.31
CA GLU A 259 17.15 -11.57 16.56
C GLU A 259 16.58 -10.92 15.29
N GLU A 260 16.37 -9.61 15.33
CA GLU A 260 15.92 -8.82 14.18
C GLU A 260 17.04 -8.73 13.13
N GLU A 261 18.29 -8.48 13.56
CA GLU A 261 19.47 -8.50 12.68
C GLU A 261 19.66 -9.87 12.03
N ALA A 262 19.50 -10.95 12.82
CA ALA A 262 19.58 -12.30 12.30
C ALA A 262 18.53 -12.57 11.24
N TRP A 263 17.28 -12.17 11.48
CA TRP A 263 16.21 -12.32 10.51
C TRP A 263 16.43 -11.50 9.23
N ILE A 264 16.89 -10.24 9.33
CA ILE A 264 17.22 -9.42 8.15
C ILE A 264 18.30 -10.08 7.30
N ARG A 265 19.36 -10.59 7.96
CA ARG A 265 20.44 -11.30 7.28
C ARG A 265 19.94 -12.58 6.59
N ASP A 266 19.15 -13.38 7.29
CA ASP A 266 18.61 -14.64 6.76
C ASP A 266 17.60 -14.40 5.63
N ALA A 267 16.87 -13.28 5.67
CA ALA A 267 15.99 -12.86 4.58
C ALA A 267 16.74 -12.48 3.31
N GLY A 268 17.98 -11.97 3.41
CA GLY A 268 18.84 -11.65 2.26
C GLY A 268 18.26 -10.61 1.29
N PHE A 269 17.21 -9.89 1.69
CA PHE A 269 16.39 -9.06 0.81
C PHE A 269 16.44 -7.58 1.19
N PHE A 270 16.27 -7.27 2.48
CA PHE A 270 16.23 -5.89 2.97
C PHE A 270 17.64 -5.31 3.05
N LYS A 271 17.79 -4.04 2.63
CA LYS A 271 19.07 -3.33 2.65
C LYS A 271 18.96 -2.07 3.50
N PRO A 272 19.96 -1.77 4.34
CA PRO A 272 20.00 -0.51 5.07
C PRO A 272 20.13 0.67 4.09
N PRO A 273 19.64 1.87 4.47
CA PRO A 273 19.93 3.07 3.71
C PRO A 273 21.44 3.40 3.78
N PRO A 274 21.92 4.31 2.91
CA PRO A 274 23.29 4.81 2.99
C PRO A 274 23.65 5.31 4.40
N GLU A 275 24.89 5.12 4.82
CA GLU A 275 25.35 5.48 6.17
C GLU A 275 25.07 6.95 6.52
N GLU A 276 25.18 7.84 5.54
CA GLU A 276 24.88 9.27 5.70
C GLU A 276 23.41 9.52 6.08
N VAL A 277 22.48 8.76 5.50
CA VAL A 277 21.05 8.84 5.84
C VAL A 277 20.82 8.34 7.27
N CYS A 278 21.43 7.21 7.65
CA CYS A 278 21.37 6.70 9.03
C CYS A 278 21.91 7.71 10.04
N ARG A 279 23.05 8.33 9.74
CA ARG A 279 23.69 9.35 10.59
C ARG A 279 22.77 10.55 10.76
N LYS A 280 22.24 11.08 9.66
CA LYS A 280 21.33 12.23 9.70
C LYS A 280 20.04 11.94 10.48
N ILE A 281 19.48 10.74 10.36
CA ILE A 281 18.29 10.34 11.13
C ILE A 281 18.59 10.31 12.63
N ARG A 282 19.75 9.79 13.04
CA ARG A 282 20.17 9.81 14.46
C ARG A 282 20.36 11.23 14.98
N GLU A 283 21.07 12.08 14.23
CA GLU A 283 21.27 13.50 14.57
C GLU A 283 19.93 14.23 14.73
N ASP A 284 18.96 13.96 13.85
CA ASP A 284 17.60 14.49 13.92
C ASP A 284 16.89 14.05 15.21
N ILE A 285 16.94 12.75 15.55
CA ILE A 285 16.29 12.22 16.75
C ILE A 285 16.91 12.82 18.02
N GLU A 286 18.25 12.89 18.09
CA GLU A 286 18.97 13.50 19.23
C GLU A 286 18.64 14.98 19.39
N ALA A 287 18.46 15.70 18.28
CA ALA A 287 18.08 17.11 18.27
C ALA A 287 16.56 17.34 18.42
N ASN A 288 15.74 16.29 18.48
CA ASN A 288 14.28 16.35 18.43
C ASN A 288 13.77 17.15 17.20
N ILE A 289 14.37 16.89 16.04
CA ILE A 289 14.05 17.49 14.75
C ILE A 289 13.50 16.40 13.85
N TRP A 290 12.47 16.74 13.07
CA TRP A 290 12.02 15.91 11.96
C TRP A 290 12.33 16.64 10.65
N SER A 291 13.32 16.15 9.91
CA SER A 291 13.70 16.73 8.62
C SER A 291 12.49 16.89 7.69
N PRO A 292 12.22 18.10 7.16
CA PRO A 292 11.10 18.33 6.27
C PRO A 292 11.15 17.41 5.05
N LEU A 293 10.00 17.00 4.54
CA LEU A 293 9.93 16.25 3.29
C LEU A 293 10.63 17.03 2.15
N GLY A 294 11.48 16.35 1.38
CA GLY A 294 12.26 16.94 0.28
C GLY A 294 13.65 17.44 0.70
N SER A 295 13.98 17.41 2.00
CA SER A 295 15.27 17.86 2.53
C SER A 295 16.44 16.90 2.22
N GLY A 296 16.15 15.68 1.74
CA GLY A 296 17.15 14.65 1.44
C GLY A 296 18.03 14.90 0.23
N GLY A 297 17.79 15.97 -0.53
CA GLY A 297 18.38 16.16 -1.85
C GLY A 297 17.71 15.22 -2.85
N ASN A 298 16.97 15.78 -3.80
CA ASN A 298 16.41 15.03 -4.91
C ASN A 298 17.60 14.63 -5.81
N PRO A 299 17.86 13.34 -6.09
CA PRO A 299 18.89 12.97 -7.06
C PRO A 299 18.54 13.42 -8.50
N ASP A 300 17.28 13.83 -8.73
CA ASP A 300 16.76 14.28 -10.03
C ASP A 300 16.49 15.81 -10.10
N VAL A 301 17.29 16.62 -9.41
CA VAL A 301 17.54 18.02 -9.79
C VAL A 301 18.98 18.16 -10.24
#